data_AF-A0A2A9NVJ0-F1
#
_entry.id   AF-A0A2A9NVJ0-F1
#
_cell.length_a   1.000
_cell.length_b   1.000
_cell.length_c   1.000
_cell.angle_alpha   90.00
_cell.angle_beta   90.00
_cell.angle_gamma   90.00
#
_symmetry.space_group_name_H-M   'P 1'
#
loop_
_entity.id
_entity.type
_entity.pdbx_description
1 polymer ?
#
loop_
_entity_poly.entity_id
_entity_poly.type
_entity_poly.pdbx_seq_one_letter_code
_entity_poly.pdbx_strand_id
1 'polypeptide(L)' 'RIDPSKISNSAVVDNRYEAKAGPANDYGQRAHKDLSVTRGSGFRKEKNKKKRGSYRGGEITMESHSYKFT' A
#
# COMPACT_ATOMS: atom_id res chain seq x y z
N ARG A 1 16.54 -0.80 14.25
CA ARG A 1 15.09 -0.88 14.57
C ARG A 1 14.76 0.43 15.29
N ILE A 2 13.68 1.11 14.95
CA ILE A 2 13.32 2.42 15.56
C ILE A 2 12.62 2.17 16.90
N ASP A 3 12.89 3.00 17.90
CA ASP A 3 12.22 2.93 19.20
C ASP A 3 10.81 3.52 19.10
N PRO A 4 9.74 2.75 19.36
CA PRO A 4 8.37 3.23 19.20
C PRO A 4 8.00 4.37 20.16
N SER A 5 8.66 4.48 21.31
CA SER A 5 8.45 5.56 22.28
C SER A 5 8.95 6.93 21.81
N LYS A 6 9.81 6.98 20.80
CA LYS A 6 10.37 8.22 20.24
C LYS A 6 9.58 8.73 19.03
N ILE A 7 8.54 8.02 18.60
CA ILE A 7 7.69 8.40 17.47
C ILE A 7 6.62 9.37 17.96
N SER A 8 6.76 10.66 17.63
CA SER A 8 5.77 11.70 17.99
C SER A 8 4.49 11.62 17.17
N ASN A 9 4.56 11.11 15.94
CA ASN A 9 3.43 11.05 15.01
C ASN A 9 2.73 9.69 15.08
N SER A 10 1.51 9.66 15.62
CA SER A 10 0.68 8.45 15.72
C SER A 10 0.32 7.84 14.36
N ALA A 11 0.32 8.63 13.28
CA ALA A 11 -0.01 8.16 11.93
C ALA A 11 1.04 7.18 11.38
N VAL A 12 2.26 7.17 11.93
CA VAL A 12 3.37 6.33 11.46
C VAL A 12 3.35 4.94 12.12
N VAL A 13 2.46 4.72 13.08
CA VAL A 13 2.33 3.45 13.81
C VAL A 13 1.60 2.40 12.96
N ASP A 14 0.62 2.82 12.16
CA ASP A 14 -0.13 1.92 11.28
C ASP A 14 0.49 1.89 9.87
N ASN A 15 0.96 0.70 9.47
CA ASN A 15 1.56 0.45 8.15
C ASN A 15 0.54 -0.04 7.11
N ARG A 16 -0.75 -0.08 7.43
CA ARG A 16 -1.79 -0.47 6.47
C ARG A 16 -1.91 0.57 5.38
N TYR A 17 -2.29 0.12 4.19
CA TYR A 17 -2.58 1.02 3.06
C TYR A 17 -3.73 1.99 3.40
N GLU A 18 -4.69 1.58 4.22
CA GLU A 18 -5.82 2.43 4.68
C GLU A 18 -5.38 3.63 5.52
N ALA A 19 -4.26 3.51 6.24
CA ALA A 19 -3.70 4.59 7.04
C ALA A 19 -2.92 5.61 6.19
N LYS A 20 -2.63 5.30 4.91
CA LYS A 20 -2.00 6.24 3.99
C LYS A 20 -2.99 7.34 3.62
N ALA A 21 -2.62 8.59 3.90
CA ALA A 21 -3.32 9.75 3.36
C ALA A 21 -3.05 9.87 1.86
N GLY A 22 -3.88 9.28 1.00
CA GLY A 22 -3.68 9.31 -0.44
C GLY A 22 -4.99 9.22 -1.24
N PRO A 23 -4.93 9.35 -2.57
CA PRO A 23 -6.12 9.44 -3.40
C PRO A 23 -6.92 8.14 -3.44
N ALA A 24 -8.23 8.25 -3.25
CA ALA A 24 -9.14 7.13 -3.11
C ALA A 24 -9.47 6.39 -4.42
N ASN A 25 -8.77 6.65 -5.52
CA ASN A 25 -8.93 5.97 -6.83
C ASN A 25 -7.59 5.72 -7.54
N ASP A 26 -6.49 5.75 -6.79
CA ASP A 26 -5.16 5.52 -7.33
C ASP A 26 -4.93 4.04 -7.72
N TYR A 27 -3.85 3.82 -8.47
CA TYR A 27 -3.40 2.48 -8.85
C TYR A 27 -3.17 1.55 -7.64
N GLY A 28 -2.70 2.11 -6.52
CA GLY A 28 -2.36 1.40 -5.29
C GLY A 28 -3.58 0.90 -4.53
N GLN A 29 -4.68 1.67 -4.51
CA GLN A 29 -5.90 1.36 -3.79
C GLN A 29 -6.62 0.19 -4.46
N ARG A 30 -6.68 0.19 -5.79
CA ARG A 30 -7.21 -0.96 -6.56
C ARG A 30 -6.37 -2.21 -6.34
N ALA A 31 -5.04 -2.08 -6.29
CA ALA A 31 -4.14 -3.20 -6.03
C ALA A 31 -4.31 -3.74 -4.60
N HIS A 32 -4.50 -2.84 -3.63
CA HIS A 32 -4.76 -3.21 -2.25
C HIS A 32 -6.09 -3.97 -2.12
N LYS A 33 -7.17 -3.46 -2.71
CA LYS A 33 -8.49 -4.14 -2.71
C LYS A 33 -8.42 -5.56 -3.30
N ASP A 34 -7.70 -5.73 -4.40
CA ASP A 34 -7.57 -7.03 -5.07
C ASP A 34 -6.68 -8.01 -4.31
N LEU A 35 -5.58 -7.54 -3.70
CA LEU A 35 -4.53 -8.43 -3.18
C LEU A 35 -4.54 -8.57 -1.65
N SER A 36 -5.22 -7.70 -0.90
CA SER A 36 -5.23 -7.69 0.57
C SER A 36 -5.73 -9.00 1.19
N VAL A 37 -6.69 -9.64 0.52
CA VAL A 37 -7.32 -10.91 0.95
C VAL A 37 -6.42 -12.12 0.77
N THR A 38 -5.41 -12.02 -0.10
CA THR A 38 -4.53 -13.14 -0.43
C THR A 38 -3.23 -13.08 0.36
N ARG A 39 -2.71 -14.25 0.78
CA ARG A 39 -1.44 -14.38 1.50
C ARG A 39 -0.58 -15.51 0.92
N GLY A 40 0.72 -15.50 1.20
CA GLY A 40 1.65 -16.58 0.86
C GLY A 40 1.72 -16.91 -0.64
N SER A 41 1.63 -18.20 -0.97
CA SER A 41 1.70 -18.69 -2.35
C SER A 41 0.51 -18.23 -3.22
N GLY A 42 -0.67 -18.10 -2.62
CA GLY A 42 -1.88 -17.59 -3.28
C GLY A 42 -1.70 -16.15 -3.75
N PHE A 43 -1.09 -15.29 -2.94
CA PHE A 43 -0.76 -13.91 -3.31
C PHE A 43 0.11 -13.84 -4.58
N ARG A 44 1.13 -14.70 -4.68
CA ARG A 44 2.03 -14.72 -5.85
C ARG A 44 1.27 -15.08 -7.13
N LYS A 45 0.35 -16.06 -7.05
CA LYS A 45 -0.48 -16.49 -8.18
C LYS A 45 -1.45 -15.38 -8.60
N GLU A 46 -2.18 -14.81 -7.65
CA GLU A 46 -3.18 -13.76 -7.91
C GLU A 46 -2.55 -12.51 -8.49
N LYS A 47 -1.42 -12.06 -7.92
CA LYS A 47 -0.62 -10.95 -8.45
C LYS A 47 -0.17 -11.20 -9.88
N ASN A 48 0.36 -12.39 -10.18
CA ASN A 48 0.84 -12.72 -11.53
C ASN A 48 -0.31 -12.80 -12.54
N LYS A 49 -1.49 -13.30 -12.13
CA LYS A 49 -2.71 -13.33 -12.96
C LYS A 49 -3.18 -11.91 -13.32
N LYS A 50 -3.28 -11.02 -12.32
CA LYS A 50 -3.66 -9.62 -12.50
C LYS A 50 -2.62 -8.83 -13.31
N LYS A 51 -1.32 -9.11 -13.15
CA LYS A 51 -0.25 -8.54 -13.99
C LYS A 51 -0.37 -8.96 -15.46
N ARG A 52 -0.79 -10.20 -15.73
CA ARG A 52 -0.82 -10.78 -17.09
C ARG A 52 -2.09 -10.43 -17.87
N GLY A 53 -3.19 -10.07 -17.20
CA GLY A 53 -4.45 -9.69 -17.85
C GLY A 53 -4.91 -8.29 -17.45
N SER A 54 -4.92 -7.36 -18.41
CA SER A 54 -5.70 -6.11 -18.44
C SER A 54 -5.77 -5.25 -17.16
N TYR A 55 -4.80 -5.33 -16.24
CA TYR A 55 -4.75 -4.39 -15.13
C TYR A 55 -4.32 -3.01 -15.63
N ARG A 56 -5.29 -2.29 -16.18
CA ARG A 56 -5.29 -0.85 -16.45
C ARG A 56 -5.75 -0.16 -15.16
N GLY A 57 -4.95 -0.31 -14.11
CA GLY A 57 -5.19 0.34 -12.81
C GLY A 57 -5.17 1.86 -12.96
N GLY A 58 -5.83 2.58 -12.04
CA GLY A 58 -6.10 4.02 -12.09
C GLY A 58 -4.87 4.93 -12.14
N GLU A 59 -5.06 6.20 -11.82
CA GLU A 59 -4.00 7.21 -11.93
C GLU A 59 -2.76 6.83 -11.10
N ILE A 60 -1.58 7.00 -11.71
CA ILE A 60 -0.30 6.83 -11.02
C ILE A 60 0.06 8.19 -10.44
N THR A 61 -0.11 8.33 -9.13
CA THR A 61 0.27 9.54 -8.42
C THR A 61 1.78 9.61 -8.22
N MET A 62 2.36 10.79 -8.46
CA MET A 62 3.78 11.06 -8.21
C MET A 62 4.05 11.66 -6.82
N GLU A 63 3.04 11.73 -5.95
CA GLU A 63 3.16 12.31 -4.61
C GLU A 63 3.97 11.43 -3.66
N SER A 64 4.87 12.06 -2.90
CA SER A 64 5.66 11.39 -1.87
C SER A 64 4.91 11.35 -0.54
N HIS A 65 4.79 10.15 0.02
CA HIS A 65 4.16 9.90 1.32
C HIS A 65 5.19 9.41 2.35
N SER A 66 6.46 9.81 2.18
CA SER A 66 7.56 9.39 3.06
C SER A 66 7.58 10.16 4.38
N TYR A 67 7.99 9.49 5.45
CA TYR A 67 8.18 10.10 6.77
C TYR A 67 9.64 9.92 7.21
N LYS A 68 10.24 10.99 7.72
CA LYS A 68 11.58 10.95 8.31
C LYS A 68 11.45 10.72 9.82
N PHE A 69 11.96 9.59 10.29
CA PHE A 69 12.15 9.36 11.72
C PHE A 69 13.31 10.24 12.21
N THR A 70 13.03 11.06 13.22
CA THR A 70 14.03 11.85 13.97
C THR A 70 14.32 11.19 15.31
#